data_AF-A0A2T2VES0-F1
#
_entry.id   AF-A0A2T2VES0-F1
#
_cell.length_a   1.000
_cell.length_b   1.000
_cell.length_c   1.000
_cell.angle_alpha   90.00
_cell.angle_beta   90.00
_cell.angle_gamma   90.00
#
_symmetry.space_group_name_H-M   'P 1'
#
loop_
_entity.id
_entity.type
_entity.pdbx_description
1 polymer ?
#
loop_
_entity_poly.entity_id
_entity_poly.type
_entity_poly.pdbx_seq_one_letter_code
_entity_poly.pdbx_strand_id
1 'polypeptide(L)'
;MLRVEYAISKFQGKSLRAQPGDYFLASLGVLANPFLTEVQALTLHRSATHSLLFIALVTLGAAVGLRRLHRGSSVSAGRWGALVFAALLTHVGLDCLTTYGTQVFWPFSDYPVIYGTIFIIDPLYTIPLATGLLVSLRWAPTARRRRWANYAGLALSSAYLLWTVVNKQHVSQVFAGALDETALEYERVFTAPTPFNNLLWQGIAEADDGYYIGFYSLLDDDQSIDFRHVPKRHDLLGDARENPVFESRARSFANLGPEFRAKRRVCRLPKMQIPSNWTVSLLPEAVQN
;
A
#
# COMPACT_ATOMS: atom_id res chain seq x y z
N MET A 1 30.57 -3.77 -10.69
CA MET A 1 30.01 -4.94 -11.38
C MET A 1 30.21 -6.27 -10.63
N LEU A 2 30.25 -6.29 -9.28
CA LEU A 2 30.27 -7.51 -8.46
C LEU A 2 29.88 -7.14 -7.02
N ARG A 3 28.57 -7.05 -6.71
CA ARG A 3 28.00 -7.06 -5.33
C ARG A 3 26.46 -6.96 -5.27
N VAL A 4 25.74 -7.53 -6.24
CA VAL A 4 24.25 -7.59 -6.21
C VAL A 4 23.72 -9.03 -6.21
N GLU A 5 24.54 -10.03 -6.57
CA GLU A 5 24.07 -11.43 -6.68
C GLU A 5 23.92 -12.16 -5.33
N TYR A 6 24.52 -11.68 -4.24
CA TYR A 6 24.48 -12.41 -2.97
C TYR A 6 23.13 -12.29 -2.22
N ALA A 7 22.28 -11.33 -2.58
CA ALA A 7 20.98 -11.14 -1.92
C ALA A 7 19.85 -12.01 -2.52
N ILE A 8 20.03 -12.57 -3.72
CA ILE A 8 18.98 -13.29 -4.46
C ILE A 8 19.05 -14.81 -4.22
N SER A 9 20.21 -15.34 -3.82
CA SER A 9 20.42 -16.79 -3.63
C SER A 9 19.70 -17.39 -2.41
N LYS A 10 19.28 -16.60 -1.42
CA LYS A 10 18.73 -17.13 -0.15
C LYS A 10 17.21 -17.36 -0.16
N PHE A 11 16.52 -17.06 -1.27
CA PHE A 11 15.06 -17.23 -1.39
C PHE A 11 14.62 -18.54 -2.06
N GLN A 12 15.56 -19.40 -2.47
CA GLN A 12 15.23 -20.72 -2.99
C GLN A 12 15.54 -21.82 -1.96
N GLY A 13 14.46 -22.36 -1.38
CA GLY A 13 14.41 -23.71 -0.83
C GLY A 13 15.31 -24.00 0.37
N LYS A 14 14.82 -23.73 1.59
CA LYS A 14 15.12 -24.56 2.77
C LYS A 14 14.08 -24.31 3.88
N SER A 15 13.40 -25.39 4.25
CA SER A 15 12.55 -25.63 5.42
C SER A 15 12.59 -24.53 6.50
N LEU A 16 11.43 -23.86 6.68
CA LEU A 16 11.16 -22.99 7.81
C LEU A 16 11.08 -23.83 9.09
N ARG A 17 12.19 -23.95 9.80
CA ARG A 17 12.19 -24.32 11.22
C ARG A 17 12.36 -23.02 12.00
N ALA A 18 11.23 -22.50 12.51
CA ALA A 18 11.19 -21.27 13.31
C ALA A 18 12.06 -21.41 14.56
N GLN A 19 12.98 -20.45 14.76
CA GLN A 19 13.70 -20.25 16.01
C GLN A 19 12.98 -19.13 16.79
N PRO A 20 12.65 -19.31 18.08
CA PRO A 20 11.94 -18.31 18.87
C PRO A 20 12.92 -17.26 19.40
N GLY A 21 12.79 -16.00 18.99
CA GLY A 21 13.72 -14.95 19.42
C GLY A 21 13.31 -13.49 19.23
N ASP A 22 12.41 -13.17 18.30
CA ASP A 22 12.18 -11.76 17.92
C ASP A 22 10.80 -11.27 18.38
N TYR A 23 10.56 -11.27 19.70
CA TYR A 23 9.39 -10.63 20.29
C TYR A 23 9.77 -9.23 20.78
N PHE A 24 9.49 -8.17 20.03
CA PHE A 24 9.30 -6.85 20.64
C PHE A 24 8.38 -5.96 19.80
N LEU A 25 7.29 -5.51 20.44
CA LEU A 25 6.33 -4.47 20.07
C LEU A 25 5.16 -4.83 19.13
N ALA A 26 4.07 -5.36 19.72
CA ALA A 26 2.72 -4.91 19.37
C ALA A 26 1.71 -5.26 20.48
N SER A 27 0.99 -4.22 20.93
CA SER A 27 -0.08 -4.21 21.92
C SER A 27 -1.26 -5.15 21.61
N LEU A 28 -1.82 -5.75 22.67
CA LEU A 28 -3.11 -6.49 22.76
C LEU A 28 -3.36 -7.70 21.82
N GLY A 29 -2.62 -7.86 20.72
CA GLY A 29 -2.74 -9.03 19.83
C GLY A 29 -2.24 -10.35 20.44
N VAL A 30 -1.43 -10.27 21.50
CA VAL A 30 -0.83 -11.42 22.20
C VAL A 30 -1.88 -12.31 22.87
N LEU A 31 -3.05 -11.77 23.24
CA LEU A 31 -4.09 -12.56 23.91
C LEU A 31 -4.99 -13.37 22.95
N ALA A 32 -4.94 -13.10 21.64
CA ALA A 32 -5.71 -13.83 20.62
C ALA A 32 -4.87 -14.85 19.83
N ASN A 33 -3.58 -14.97 20.15
CA ASN A 33 -2.58 -15.75 19.41
C ASN A 33 -2.81 -17.27 19.33
N PRO A 34 -3.47 -17.99 20.28
CA PRO A 34 -3.55 -19.45 20.14
C PRO A 34 -4.51 -19.93 19.04
N PHE A 35 -5.30 -19.04 18.43
CA PHE A 35 -6.33 -19.41 17.44
C PHE A 35 -6.23 -18.68 16.10
N LEU A 36 -5.27 -17.78 15.90
CA LEU A 36 -5.15 -16.96 14.69
C LEU A 36 -3.74 -17.05 14.11
N THR A 37 -3.63 -17.26 12.80
CA THR A 37 -2.36 -17.10 12.07
C THR A 37 -1.88 -15.64 12.13
N GLU A 38 -0.57 -15.38 12.03
CA GLU A 38 0.00 -14.01 12.01
C GLU A 38 -0.70 -13.09 10.99
N VAL A 39 -1.06 -13.67 9.85
CA VAL A 39 -1.84 -13.03 8.79
C VAL A 39 -3.25 -12.66 9.26
N GLN A 40 -3.97 -13.57 9.92
CA GLN A 40 -5.32 -13.31 10.42
C GLN A 40 -5.31 -12.29 11.56
N ALA A 41 -4.31 -12.34 12.44
CA ALA A 41 -4.12 -11.36 13.50
C ALA A 41 -3.87 -9.96 12.92
N LEU A 42 -3.03 -9.84 11.89
CA LEU A 42 -2.79 -8.58 11.18
C LEU A 42 -4.05 -8.06 10.47
N THR A 43 -4.82 -8.94 9.81
CA THR A 43 -6.08 -8.57 9.13
C THR A 43 -7.14 -8.12 10.12
N LEU A 44 -7.30 -8.82 11.25
CA LEU A 44 -8.31 -8.50 12.28
C LEU A 44 -7.93 -7.23 13.04
N HIS A 45 -6.63 -7.00 13.26
CA HIS A 45 -6.13 -5.77 13.85
C HIS A 45 -6.42 -4.56 12.93
N ARG A 46 -6.16 -4.69 11.63
CA ARG A 46 -6.34 -3.61 10.63
C ARG A 46 -7.78 -3.39 10.17
N SER A 47 -8.72 -4.19 10.68
CA SER A 47 -10.14 -4.04 10.42
C SER A 47 -10.87 -3.41 11.60
N ALA A 48 -11.17 -4.22 12.62
CA ALA A 48 -12.01 -3.78 13.73
C ALA A 48 -11.43 -2.56 14.46
N THR A 49 -10.14 -2.58 14.78
CA THR A 49 -9.52 -1.51 15.59
C THR A 49 -9.21 -0.23 14.81
N HIS A 50 -9.21 -0.30 13.47
CA HIS A 50 -8.96 0.84 12.59
C HIS A 50 -10.24 1.38 11.96
N SER A 51 -11.41 0.88 12.38
CA SER A 51 -12.71 1.37 11.92
C SER A 51 -13.11 2.70 12.57
N LEU A 52 -13.81 3.56 11.83
CA LEU A 52 -14.32 4.83 12.37
C LEU A 52 -15.28 4.61 13.55
N LEU A 53 -16.07 3.53 13.51
CA LEU A 53 -16.95 3.15 14.60
C LEU A 53 -16.14 2.84 15.87
N PHE A 54 -15.07 2.05 15.76
CA PHE A 54 -14.21 1.74 16.90
C PHE A 54 -13.52 3.00 17.45
N ILE A 55 -13.00 3.87 16.57
CA ILE A 55 -12.40 5.15 16.97
C ILE A 55 -13.40 5.98 17.78
N ALA A 56 -14.65 6.10 17.32
CA ALA A 56 -15.69 6.84 18.02
C ALA A 56 -15.98 6.26 19.41
N LEU A 57 -16.15 4.94 19.51
CA LEU A 57 -16.44 4.26 20.79
C LEU A 57 -15.28 4.38 21.79
N VAL A 58 -14.05 4.13 21.35
CA VAL A 58 -12.85 4.26 22.18
C VAL A 58 -12.64 5.69 22.62
N THR A 59 -12.89 6.67 21.74
CA THR A 59 -12.81 8.09 22.08
C THR A 59 -13.75 8.45 23.23
N LEU A 60 -15.02 8.01 23.17
CA LEU A 60 -16.00 8.30 24.23
C LEU A 60 -15.60 7.66 25.55
N GLY A 61 -15.18 6.39 25.53
CA GLY A 61 -14.72 5.67 26.73
C GLY A 61 -13.47 6.30 27.34
N ALA A 62 -12.47 6.60 26.51
CA ALA A 62 -11.21 7.20 26.93
C ALA A 62 -11.40 8.63 27.45
N ALA A 63 -12.30 9.43 26.86
CA ALA A 63 -12.60 10.78 27.33
C ALA A 63 -13.08 10.79 28.78
N VAL A 64 -14.01 9.88 29.13
CA VAL A 64 -14.52 9.73 30.50
C VAL A 64 -13.46 9.14 31.42
N GLY A 65 -12.75 8.10 30.97
CA GLY A 65 -11.68 7.44 31.72
C GLY A 65 -10.55 8.40 32.10
N LEU A 66 -10.03 9.16 31.13
CA LEU A 66 -8.96 10.14 31.34
C LEU A 66 -9.40 11.28 32.25
N ARG A 67 -10.65 11.75 32.14
CA ARG A 67 -11.22 12.75 33.05
C ARG A 67 -11.32 12.24 34.48
N ARG A 68 -11.67 10.96 34.68
CA ARG A 68 -11.74 10.32 36.00
C ARG A 68 -10.35 10.05 36.59
N LEU A 69 -9.38 9.69 35.76
CA LEU A 69 -8.00 9.47 36.21
C LEU A 69 -7.32 10.80 36.59
N HIS A 70 -7.55 11.85 35.81
CA HIS A 70 -7.00 13.18 36.03
C HIS A 70 -8.02 14.14 36.66
N ARG A 71 -8.68 13.71 37.74
CA ARG A 71 -9.72 14.50 38.45
C ARG A 71 -9.24 15.89 38.91
N GLY A 72 -7.95 16.05 39.20
CA GLY A 72 -7.34 17.33 39.57
C GLY A 72 -6.99 18.26 38.40
N SER A 73 -7.24 17.84 37.16
CA SER A 73 -6.94 18.64 35.96
C SER A 73 -8.12 19.55 35.57
N SER A 74 -7.81 20.78 35.14
CA SER A 74 -8.78 21.71 34.55
C SER A 74 -9.24 21.31 33.14
N VAL A 75 -8.67 20.24 32.56
CA VAL A 75 -8.99 19.77 31.20
C VAL A 75 -10.32 19.01 31.18
N SER A 76 -11.28 19.51 30.39
CA SER A 76 -12.60 18.88 30.23
C SER A 76 -12.53 17.52 29.53
N ALA A 77 -13.55 16.68 29.74
CA ALA A 77 -13.67 15.39 29.03
C ALA A 77 -13.68 15.56 27.51
N GLY A 78 -14.30 16.63 27.00
CA GLY A 78 -14.31 16.93 25.55
C GLY A 78 -12.91 17.20 24.99
N ARG A 79 -12.02 17.87 25.75
CA ARG A 79 -10.63 18.09 25.31
C ARG A 79 -9.80 16.79 25.32
N TRP A 80 -10.02 15.93 26.30
CA TRP A 80 -9.42 14.58 26.31
C TRP A 80 -9.92 13.74 25.14
N GLY A 81 -11.23 13.75 24.88
CA GLY A 81 -11.83 13.09 23.73
C GLY A 81 -11.25 13.62 22.42
N ALA A 82 -11.16 14.94 22.24
CA ALA A 82 -10.59 15.54 21.04
C ALA A 82 -9.13 15.11 20.80
N LEU A 83 -8.31 15.01 21.85
CA LEU A 83 -6.93 14.53 21.75
C LEU A 83 -6.88 13.07 21.29
N VAL A 84 -7.66 12.18 21.94
CA VAL A 84 -7.71 10.75 21.60
C VAL A 84 -8.23 10.56 20.18
N PHE A 85 -9.32 11.23 19.83
CA PHE A 85 -9.90 11.18 18.51
C PHE A 85 -8.92 11.63 17.44
N ALA A 86 -8.26 12.78 17.64
CA ALA A 86 -7.27 13.28 16.68
C ALA A 86 -6.10 12.31 16.51
N ALA A 87 -5.59 11.72 17.60
CA ALA A 87 -4.50 10.74 17.53
C ALA A 87 -4.90 9.47 16.76
N LEU A 88 -6.07 8.90 17.07
CA LEU A 88 -6.55 7.68 16.40
C LEU A 88 -6.95 7.93 14.95
N LEU A 89 -7.60 9.05 14.66
CA LEU A 89 -8.01 9.41 13.31
C LEU A 89 -6.79 9.66 12.41
N THR A 90 -5.78 10.37 12.91
CA THR A 90 -4.55 10.60 12.14
C THR A 90 -3.78 9.30 11.93
N HIS A 91 -3.71 8.42 12.93
CA HIS A 91 -3.14 7.07 12.78
C HIS A 91 -3.82 6.29 11.64
N VAL A 92 -5.14 6.12 11.69
CA VAL A 92 -5.91 5.41 10.65
C VAL A 92 -5.79 6.08 9.29
N GLY A 93 -5.79 7.43 9.26
CA GLY A 93 -5.60 8.19 8.04
C GLY A 93 -4.23 7.95 7.39
N LEU A 94 -3.16 7.85 8.19
CA LEU A 94 -1.82 7.51 7.70
C LEU A 94 -1.75 6.08 7.17
N ASP A 95 -2.41 5.13 7.84
CA ASP A 95 -2.44 3.74 7.36
C ASP A 95 -3.10 3.62 5.98
N CYS A 96 -4.16 4.40 5.71
CA CYS A 96 -4.79 4.47 4.38
C CYS A 96 -3.81 4.95 3.29
N LEU A 97 -2.81 5.77 3.64
CA LEU A 97 -1.80 6.26 2.69
C LEU A 97 -0.76 5.19 2.32
N THR A 98 -0.68 4.10 3.09
CA THR A 98 0.26 2.99 2.84
C THR A 98 -0.31 1.95 1.87
N THR A 99 0.47 0.90 1.57
CA THR A 99 0.11 -0.18 0.64
C THR A 99 -0.63 -1.34 1.31
N TYR A 100 -0.80 -1.31 2.64
CA TYR A 100 -1.24 -2.48 3.41
C TYR A 100 -2.76 -2.63 3.54
N GLY A 101 -3.50 -1.56 3.26
CA GLY A 101 -4.95 -1.49 3.27
C GLY A 101 -5.61 -1.50 4.65
N THR A 102 -6.58 -0.60 4.81
CA THR A 102 -7.26 -0.36 6.09
C THR A 102 -8.77 -0.38 5.90
N GLN A 103 -9.49 -1.21 6.68
CA GLN A 103 -10.95 -1.30 6.56
C GLN A 103 -11.65 -0.26 7.44
N VAL A 104 -11.58 0.99 7.00
CA VAL A 104 -12.07 2.17 7.73
C VAL A 104 -13.58 2.10 8.03
N PHE A 105 -14.36 1.44 7.16
CA PHE A 105 -15.82 1.37 7.22
C PHE A 105 -16.36 0.09 7.86
N TRP A 106 -15.50 -0.74 8.46
CA TRP A 106 -15.95 -1.93 9.20
C TRP A 106 -16.86 -1.50 10.38
N PRO A 107 -17.92 -2.26 10.74
CA PRO A 107 -18.38 -3.53 10.16
C PRO A 107 -19.33 -3.38 8.97
N PHE A 108 -19.62 -2.16 8.52
CA PHE A 108 -20.58 -1.92 7.44
C PHE A 108 -20.04 -2.30 6.06
N SER A 109 -18.72 -2.22 5.88
CA SER A 109 -18.02 -2.67 4.68
C SER A 109 -16.64 -3.24 5.03
N ASP A 110 -16.27 -4.32 4.35
CA ASP A 110 -14.95 -4.96 4.39
C ASP A 110 -13.99 -4.40 3.32
N TYR A 111 -14.37 -3.31 2.66
CA TYR A 111 -13.56 -2.65 1.64
C TYR A 111 -12.26 -2.08 2.23
N PRO A 112 -11.07 -2.49 1.74
CA PRO A 112 -9.80 -1.95 2.20
C PRO A 112 -9.48 -0.64 1.46
N VAL A 113 -9.30 0.44 2.21
CA VAL A 113 -8.83 1.72 1.66
C VAL A 113 -7.31 1.65 1.51
N ILE A 114 -6.81 1.78 0.28
CA ILE A 114 -5.37 1.73 -0.05
C ILE A 114 -5.05 2.83 -1.05
N TYR A 115 -4.20 3.80 -0.67
CA TYR A 115 -3.67 4.77 -1.63
C TYR A 115 -2.25 4.41 -2.10
N GLY A 116 -1.43 3.78 -1.25
CA GLY A 116 -0.08 3.37 -1.62
C GLY A 116 0.83 4.52 -2.02
N THR A 117 0.74 5.66 -1.33
CA THR A 117 1.52 6.87 -1.62
C THR A 117 2.86 6.89 -0.89
N ILE A 118 2.96 6.19 0.24
CA ILE A 118 4.12 6.22 1.13
C ILE A 118 4.41 4.83 1.72
N PHE A 119 5.68 4.56 2.02
CA PHE A 119 6.08 3.37 2.75
C PHE A 119 5.78 3.51 4.25
N ILE A 120 5.39 2.42 4.92
CA ILE A 120 4.94 2.43 6.32
C ILE A 120 6.00 2.96 7.31
N ILE A 121 7.29 2.80 7.00
CA ILE A 121 8.42 3.29 7.80
C ILE A 121 9.29 4.21 6.93
N ASP A 122 8.70 5.26 6.37
CA ASP A 122 9.44 6.23 5.57
C ASP A 122 10.23 7.21 6.46
N PRO A 123 11.57 7.23 6.38
CA PRO A 123 12.39 8.09 7.21
C PRO A 123 12.17 9.59 6.94
N LEU A 124 11.82 9.99 5.72
CA LEU A 124 11.56 11.38 5.37
C LEU A 124 10.26 11.91 6.00
N TYR A 125 9.34 11.01 6.33
CA TYR A 125 8.16 11.34 7.14
C TYR A 125 8.46 11.27 8.64
N THR A 126 9.03 10.16 9.11
CA THR A 126 9.15 9.88 10.55
C THR A 126 10.23 10.74 11.24
N ILE A 127 11.36 11.01 10.58
CA ILE A 127 12.47 11.74 11.20
C ILE A 127 12.10 13.19 11.52
N PRO A 128 11.50 13.98 10.61
CA PRO A 128 11.08 15.35 10.93
C PRO A 128 10.10 15.41 12.10
N LEU A 129 9.10 14.52 12.12
CA LEU A 129 8.10 14.45 13.18
C LEU A 129 8.74 14.09 14.53
N ALA A 130 9.57 13.04 14.55
CA ALA A 130 10.28 12.60 15.74
C ALA A 130 11.27 13.67 16.24
N THR A 131 11.99 14.32 15.33
CA THR A 131 12.93 15.39 15.68
C THR A 131 12.19 16.56 16.32
N GLY A 132 11.06 16.99 15.74
CA GLY A 132 10.21 18.03 16.34
C GLY A 132 9.81 17.68 17.77
N LEU A 133 9.36 16.44 17.99
CA LEU A 133 8.98 15.93 19.31
C LEU A 133 10.17 15.91 20.28
N LEU A 134 11.28 15.27 19.92
CA LEU A 134 12.46 15.09 20.76
C LEU A 134 13.12 16.43 21.11
N VAL A 135 13.23 17.34 20.16
CA VAL A 135 13.73 18.70 20.39
C VAL A 135 12.80 19.44 21.33
N SER A 136 11.48 19.27 21.21
CA SER A 136 10.51 19.91 22.10
C SER A 136 10.67 19.54 23.57
N LEU A 137 11.21 18.35 23.87
CA LEU A 137 11.44 17.86 25.25
C LEU A 137 12.54 18.65 25.98
N ARG A 138 13.37 19.42 25.27
CA ARG A 138 14.42 20.27 25.86
C ARG A 138 13.87 21.48 26.64
N TRP A 139 12.58 21.80 26.51
CA TRP A 139 11.97 22.96 27.15
C TRP A 139 10.71 22.61 27.95
N ALA A 140 10.40 23.47 28.93
CA ALA A 140 9.20 23.35 29.75
C ALA A 140 7.91 23.31 28.90
N PRO A 141 6.83 22.65 29.37
CA PRO A 141 5.56 22.53 28.63
C PRO A 141 4.95 23.85 28.13
N THR A 142 5.18 24.95 28.84
CA THR A 142 4.64 26.28 28.51
C THR A 142 5.49 27.04 27.48
N ALA A 143 6.74 26.62 27.25
CA ALA A 143 7.71 27.36 26.46
C ALA A 143 7.29 27.50 25.00
N ARG A 144 7.44 28.71 24.44
CA ARG A 144 7.14 28.99 23.02
C ARG A 144 8.00 28.14 22.07
N ARG A 145 9.26 27.91 22.42
CA ARG A 145 10.21 27.08 21.63
C ARG A 145 9.74 25.63 21.47
N ARG A 146 9.17 25.04 22.53
CA ARG A 146 8.57 23.70 22.50
C ARG A 146 7.46 23.59 21.46
N ARG A 147 6.56 24.59 21.40
CA ARG A 147 5.44 24.58 20.44
C ARG A 147 5.94 24.70 19.01
N TRP A 148 6.89 25.59 18.76
CA TRP A 148 7.47 25.76 17.44
C TRP A 148 8.22 24.53 16.95
N ALA A 149 8.96 23.83 17.81
CA ALA A 149 9.62 22.58 17.45
C ALA A 149 8.63 21.52 16.97
N ASN A 150 7.51 21.34 17.70
CA ASN A 150 6.45 20.42 17.30
C ASN A 150 5.73 20.88 16.01
N TYR A 151 5.43 22.17 15.87
CA TYR A 151 4.80 22.70 14.66
C TYR A 151 5.70 22.57 13.43
N ALA A 152 7.00 22.80 13.55
CA ALA A 152 7.94 22.63 12.45
C ALA A 152 8.03 21.16 12.02
N GLY A 153 8.18 20.23 12.98
CA GLY A 153 8.20 18.79 12.68
C GLY A 153 6.91 18.31 12.03
N LEU A 154 5.75 18.74 12.56
CA LEU A 154 4.45 18.41 11.99
C LEU A 154 4.28 19.01 10.58
N ALA A 155 4.57 20.29 10.40
CA ALA A 155 4.42 20.97 9.12
C ALA A 155 5.31 20.35 8.03
N LEU A 156 6.57 20.04 8.34
CA LEU A 156 7.49 19.41 7.39
C LEU A 156 7.02 18.00 7.02
N SER A 157 6.58 17.21 8.01
CA SER A 157 6.06 15.86 7.76
C SER A 157 4.76 15.87 6.96
N SER A 158 3.85 16.81 7.24
CA SER A 158 2.61 16.99 6.48
C SER A 158 2.86 17.47 5.06
N ALA A 159 3.80 18.40 4.86
CA ALA A 159 4.20 18.84 3.53
C ALA A 159 4.78 17.68 2.71
N TYR A 160 5.57 16.82 3.35
CA TYR A 160 6.08 15.59 2.71
C TYR A 160 4.95 14.63 2.32
N LEU A 161 3.93 14.40 3.16
CA LEU A 161 2.78 13.56 2.78
C LEU A 161 2.00 14.12 1.59
N LEU A 162 1.84 15.45 1.50
CA LEU A 162 1.21 16.06 0.33
C LEU A 162 2.06 15.83 -0.93
N TRP A 163 3.38 15.96 -0.80
CA TRP A 163 4.32 15.65 -1.88
C TRP A 163 4.21 14.18 -2.34
N THR A 164 4.09 13.22 -1.42
CA THR A 164 3.95 11.81 -1.80
C THR A 164 2.65 11.52 -2.56
N VAL A 165 1.57 12.25 -2.25
CA VAL A 165 0.30 12.15 -3.00
C VAL A 165 0.45 12.72 -4.41
N VAL A 166 1.14 13.85 -4.57
CA VAL A 166 1.43 14.43 -5.90
C VAL A 166 2.28 13.47 -6.74
N ASN A 167 3.33 12.90 -6.17
CA ASN A 167 4.17 11.92 -6.85
C ASN A 167 3.39 10.67 -7.25
N LYS A 168 2.53 10.15 -6.35
CA LYS A 168 1.63 9.03 -6.67
C LYS A 168 0.79 9.34 -7.90
N GLN A 169 0.22 10.53 -8.00
CA GLN A 169 -0.61 10.91 -9.14
C GLN A 169 0.22 10.96 -10.43
N HIS A 170 1.39 11.59 -10.39
CA HIS A 170 2.30 11.66 -11.54
C HIS A 170 2.76 10.26 -11.99
N VAL A 171 3.29 9.45 -11.09
CA VAL A 171 3.79 8.11 -11.38
C VAL A 171 2.67 7.21 -11.92
N SER A 172 1.46 7.30 -11.38
CA SER A 172 0.33 6.52 -11.90
C SER A 172 -0.01 6.88 -13.34
N GLN A 173 0.15 8.15 -13.74
CA GLN A 173 -0.02 8.57 -15.13
C GLN A 173 1.09 8.05 -16.03
N VAL A 174 2.34 8.08 -15.57
CA VAL A 174 3.49 7.53 -16.30
C VAL A 174 3.31 6.03 -16.56
N PHE A 175 2.98 5.25 -15.52
CA PHE A 175 2.70 3.81 -15.68
C PHE A 175 1.53 3.54 -16.63
N ALA A 176 0.44 4.30 -16.54
CA ALA A 176 -0.69 4.14 -17.46
C ALA A 176 -0.29 4.46 -18.91
N GLY A 177 0.52 5.50 -19.13
CA GLY A 177 1.04 5.86 -20.45
C GLY A 177 1.95 4.77 -21.04
N ALA A 178 2.91 4.28 -20.26
CA ALA A 178 3.84 3.23 -20.70
C ALA A 178 3.13 1.91 -21.04
N LEU A 179 2.09 1.55 -20.28
CA LEU A 179 1.26 0.37 -20.57
C LEU A 179 0.43 0.55 -21.84
N ASP A 180 -0.14 1.74 -22.06
CA ASP A 180 -0.90 2.07 -23.26
C ASP A 180 -0.01 2.02 -24.53
N GLU A 181 1.25 2.46 -24.44
CA GLU A 181 2.25 2.37 -25.53
C GLU A 181 2.67 0.94 -25.86
N THR A 182 2.73 0.07 -24.86
CA THR A 182 3.07 -1.36 -25.05
C THR A 182 1.88 -2.15 -25.62
N ALA A 183 0.71 -1.51 -25.79
CA ALA A 183 -0.54 -2.12 -26.25
C ALA A 183 -0.97 -3.36 -25.43
N LEU A 184 -0.62 -3.39 -24.14
CA LEU A 184 -0.98 -4.47 -23.24
C LEU A 184 -2.43 -4.31 -22.78
N GLU A 185 -3.22 -5.37 -22.89
CA GLU A 185 -4.51 -5.43 -22.23
C GLU A 185 -4.30 -5.74 -20.75
N TYR A 186 -4.61 -4.77 -19.88
CA TYR A 186 -4.53 -4.94 -18.44
C TYR A 186 -5.87 -4.58 -17.80
N GLU A 187 -6.24 -5.31 -16.75
CA GLU A 187 -7.46 -5.05 -16.00
C GLU A 187 -7.23 -3.99 -14.92
N ARG A 188 -6.05 -4.02 -14.31
CA ARG A 188 -5.75 -3.26 -13.09
C ARG A 188 -4.29 -2.86 -13.00
N VAL A 189 -4.03 -1.68 -12.42
CA VAL A 189 -2.68 -1.19 -12.17
C VAL A 189 -2.57 -0.72 -10.73
N PHE A 190 -1.55 -1.19 -10.05
CA PHE A 190 -1.19 -0.77 -8.71
C PHE A 190 0.22 -0.17 -8.74
N THR A 191 0.38 1.05 -8.23
CA THR A 191 1.68 1.70 -8.08
C THR A 191 1.97 1.97 -6.61
N ALA A 192 3.23 1.85 -6.20
CA ALA A 192 3.66 2.15 -4.84
C ALA A 192 5.14 2.53 -4.81
N PRO A 193 5.56 3.36 -3.83
CA PRO A 193 6.97 3.64 -3.64
C PRO A 193 7.70 2.39 -3.13
N THR A 194 8.96 2.27 -3.50
CA THR A 194 9.87 1.28 -2.92
C THR A 194 10.21 1.63 -1.45
N PRO A 195 10.74 0.68 -0.66
CA PRO A 195 11.01 0.92 0.75
C PRO A 195 11.92 2.14 1.01
N PHE A 196 11.61 2.87 2.07
CA PHE A 196 12.42 3.96 2.64
C PHE A 196 12.60 5.22 1.76
N ASN A 197 11.90 5.34 0.63
CA ASN A 197 12.01 6.52 -0.22
C ASN A 197 10.71 6.77 -1.01
N ASN A 198 10.60 7.93 -1.65
CA ASN A 198 9.49 8.27 -2.54
C ASN A 198 9.97 8.64 -3.96
N LEU A 199 11.18 8.20 -4.32
CA LEU A 199 11.83 8.52 -5.60
C LEU A 199 11.68 7.36 -6.58
N LEU A 200 11.96 6.14 -6.14
CA LEU A 200 11.83 4.93 -6.93
C LEU A 200 10.49 4.26 -6.64
N TRP A 201 9.70 4.05 -7.68
CA TRP A 201 8.36 3.49 -7.64
C TRP A 201 8.30 2.16 -8.37
N GLN A 202 7.46 1.28 -7.86
CA GLN A 202 7.10 0.03 -8.50
C GLN A 202 5.66 0.14 -9.01
N GLY A 203 5.42 -0.37 -10.21
CA GLY A 203 4.09 -0.58 -10.75
C GLY A 203 3.87 -2.06 -11.07
N ILE A 204 2.67 -2.53 -10.79
CA ILE A 204 2.22 -3.89 -11.06
C ILE A 204 0.92 -3.77 -11.85
N ALA A 205 0.94 -4.20 -13.10
CA ALA A 205 -0.24 -4.34 -13.94
C ALA A 205 -0.69 -5.80 -13.96
N GLU A 206 -1.97 -6.02 -13.72
CA GLU A 206 -2.62 -7.33 -13.80
C GLU A 206 -3.26 -7.51 -15.17
N ALA A 207 -2.87 -8.56 -15.87
CA ALA A 207 -3.42 -8.98 -17.16
C ALA A 207 -3.96 -10.42 -17.07
N ASP A 208 -4.59 -10.91 -18.13
CA ASP A 208 -5.17 -12.26 -18.16
C ASP A 208 -4.10 -13.36 -18.07
N ASP A 209 -2.94 -13.12 -18.67
CA ASP A 209 -1.83 -14.09 -18.79
C ASP A 209 -0.82 -14.01 -17.63
N GLY A 210 -0.79 -12.92 -16.87
CA GLY A 210 0.28 -12.65 -15.93
C GLY A 210 0.18 -11.34 -15.16
N TYR A 211 1.26 -11.04 -14.46
CA TYR A 211 1.55 -9.73 -13.87
C TYR A 211 2.74 -9.11 -14.58
N TYR A 212 2.62 -7.83 -14.93
CA TYR A 212 3.70 -7.03 -15.48
C TYR A 212 4.22 -6.10 -14.40
N ILE A 213 5.49 -6.23 -14.06
CA ILE A 213 6.14 -5.49 -12.98
C ILE A 213 7.17 -4.56 -13.59
N GLY A 214 7.04 -3.26 -13.34
CA GLY A 214 7.96 -2.24 -13.79
C GLY A 214 8.45 -1.36 -12.64
N PHE A 215 9.57 -0.70 -12.86
CA PHE A 215 10.11 0.30 -11.94
C PHE A 215 10.29 1.62 -12.67
N TYR A 216 10.04 2.71 -11.97
CA TYR A 216 10.21 4.07 -12.49
C TYR A 216 10.75 4.97 -11.39
N SER A 217 11.80 5.70 -11.68
CA SER A 217 12.35 6.73 -10.80
C SER A 217 11.87 8.10 -11.22
N LEU A 218 11.52 8.95 -10.26
CA LEU A 218 11.27 10.38 -10.50
C LEU A 218 12.51 11.13 -11.03
N LEU A 219 13.68 10.48 -11.01
CA LEU A 219 14.94 11.01 -11.50
C LEU A 219 15.33 10.45 -12.88
N ASP A 220 14.50 9.60 -13.49
CA ASP A 220 14.78 9.06 -14.83
C ASP A 220 14.65 10.15 -15.90
N ASP A 221 15.50 10.07 -16.93
CA ASP A 221 15.56 11.05 -18.03
C ASP A 221 14.36 10.92 -18.99
N ASP A 222 13.73 9.75 -19.02
CA ASP A 222 12.55 9.46 -19.81
C ASP A 222 11.48 8.72 -19.00
N GLN A 223 10.32 8.50 -19.64
CA GLN A 223 9.15 7.86 -19.05
C GLN A 223 8.96 6.42 -19.55
N SER A 224 9.98 5.84 -20.17
CA SER A 224 9.94 4.46 -20.63
C SER A 224 10.08 3.51 -19.43
N ILE A 225 9.29 2.46 -19.42
CA ILE A 225 9.31 1.46 -18.34
C ILE A 225 9.52 0.10 -18.96
N ASP A 226 10.58 -0.58 -18.53
CA ASP A 226 10.81 -1.98 -18.85
C ASP A 226 9.95 -2.87 -17.94
N PHE A 227 8.97 -3.55 -18.54
CA PHE A 227 8.04 -4.41 -17.81
C PHE A 227 8.52 -5.87 -17.83
N ARG A 228 8.77 -6.41 -16.64
CA ARG A 228 9.02 -7.84 -16.46
C ARG A 228 7.70 -8.60 -16.30
N HIS A 229 7.45 -9.56 -17.18
CA HIS A 229 6.30 -10.47 -17.08
C HIS A 229 6.53 -11.59 -16.06
N VAL A 230 5.48 -11.90 -15.30
CA VAL A 230 5.40 -13.01 -14.36
C VAL A 230 4.08 -13.76 -14.58
N PRO A 231 4.10 -15.02 -15.07
CA PRO A 231 2.87 -15.74 -15.42
C PRO A 231 2.06 -16.14 -14.18
N LYS A 232 0.72 -16.10 -14.31
CA LYS A 232 -0.23 -16.55 -13.28
C LYS A 232 -0.27 -18.09 -13.24
N ARG A 233 0.63 -18.72 -12.51
CA ARG A 233 0.71 -20.20 -12.34
C ARG A 233 -0.35 -20.74 -11.37
N HIS A 234 -1.63 -20.60 -11.73
CA HIS A 234 -2.76 -21.06 -10.92
C HIS A 234 -2.74 -22.59 -10.65
N ASP A 235 -2.08 -23.34 -11.53
CA ASP A 235 -1.85 -24.78 -11.46
C ASP A 235 -0.99 -25.20 -10.26
N LEU A 236 -0.13 -24.32 -9.75
CA LEU A 236 0.73 -24.58 -8.59
C LEU A 236 0.03 -24.37 -7.24
N LEU A 237 -1.23 -23.93 -7.23
CA LEU A 237 -1.95 -23.61 -5.99
C LEU A 237 -2.30 -24.85 -5.16
N GLY A 238 -2.38 -26.04 -5.76
CA GLY A 238 -2.65 -27.30 -5.05
C GLY A 238 -3.74 -27.18 -3.98
N ASP A 239 -3.46 -27.71 -2.78
CA ASP A 239 -4.35 -27.66 -1.61
C ASP A 239 -4.47 -26.26 -0.98
N ALA A 240 -3.61 -25.31 -1.35
CA ALA A 240 -3.66 -23.94 -0.81
C ALA A 240 -4.88 -23.16 -1.29
N ARG A 241 -5.52 -23.60 -2.40
CA ARG A 241 -6.76 -23.03 -2.92
C ARG A 241 -7.94 -23.21 -1.96
N GLU A 242 -7.93 -24.28 -1.17
CA GLU A 242 -8.98 -24.60 -0.19
C GLU A 242 -8.72 -23.94 1.19
N ASN A 243 -7.60 -23.23 1.35
CA ASN A 243 -7.32 -22.53 2.58
C ASN A 243 -8.24 -21.30 2.71
N PRO A 244 -9.05 -21.17 3.79
CA PRO A 244 -9.97 -20.05 3.97
C PRO A 244 -9.26 -18.67 4.03
N VAL A 245 -7.97 -18.64 4.40
CA VAL A 245 -7.13 -17.43 4.34
C VAL A 245 -6.83 -17.02 2.89
N PHE A 246 -6.66 -17.99 1.99
CA PHE A 246 -6.42 -17.73 0.58
C PHE A 246 -7.70 -17.18 -0.08
N GLU A 247 -8.85 -17.80 0.20
CA GLU A 247 -10.14 -17.40 -0.39
C GLU A 247 -10.61 -16.00 0.08
N SER A 248 -10.39 -15.68 1.36
CA SER A 248 -10.69 -14.34 1.88
C SER A 248 -9.80 -13.27 1.26
N ARG A 249 -8.49 -13.54 1.11
CA ARG A 249 -7.57 -12.61 0.44
C ARG A 249 -7.82 -12.47 -1.05
N ALA A 250 -8.09 -13.56 -1.75
CA ALA A 250 -8.44 -13.50 -3.17
C ALA A 250 -9.67 -12.60 -3.40
N ARG A 251 -10.68 -12.69 -2.52
CA ARG A 251 -11.82 -11.77 -2.51
C ARG A 251 -11.44 -10.32 -2.21
N SER A 252 -10.62 -10.07 -1.19
CA SER A 252 -10.18 -8.70 -0.87
C SER A 252 -9.34 -8.07 -1.99
N PHE A 253 -8.48 -8.85 -2.65
CA PHE A 253 -7.74 -8.42 -3.83
C PHE A 253 -8.68 -8.14 -5.01
N ALA A 254 -9.69 -8.99 -5.26
CA ALA A 254 -10.70 -8.76 -6.29
C ALA A 254 -11.54 -7.48 -6.05
N ASN A 255 -11.70 -7.08 -4.78
CA ASN A 255 -12.49 -5.92 -4.36
C ASN A 255 -11.68 -4.62 -4.20
N LEU A 256 -10.43 -4.57 -4.65
CA LEU A 256 -9.66 -3.33 -4.70
C LEU A 256 -10.36 -2.29 -5.60
N GLY A 257 -10.29 -1.02 -5.19
CA GLY A 257 -11.15 0.04 -5.69
C GLY A 257 -11.04 0.47 -7.14
N PRO A 258 -11.92 1.38 -7.57
CA PRO A 258 -11.91 1.97 -8.90
C PRO A 258 -10.59 2.68 -9.23
N GLU A 259 -9.85 3.17 -8.22
CA GLU A 259 -8.51 3.75 -8.37
C GLU A 259 -7.47 2.77 -8.94
N PHE A 260 -7.72 1.47 -8.80
CA PHE A 260 -6.88 0.41 -9.35
C PHE A 260 -7.44 -0.21 -10.63
N ARG A 261 -8.67 0.13 -11.02
CA ARG A 261 -9.33 -0.45 -12.20
C ARG A 261 -8.95 0.37 -13.42
N ALA A 262 -8.33 -0.28 -14.40
CA ALA A 262 -8.13 0.33 -15.70
C ALA A 262 -9.50 0.70 -16.30
N LYS A 263 -9.64 1.90 -16.87
CA LYS A 263 -10.70 2.10 -17.86
C LYS A 263 -10.35 1.16 -18.99
N ARG A 264 -11.09 0.06 -19.17
CA ARG A 264 -11.02 -0.77 -20.38
C ARG A 264 -11.25 0.12 -21.59
N ARG A 265 -10.19 0.72 -22.13
CA ARG A 265 -10.18 1.26 -23.47
C ARG A 265 -9.98 0.05 -24.35
N VAL A 266 -11.10 -0.56 -24.74
CA VAL A 266 -11.10 -1.48 -25.87
C VAL A 266 -10.63 -0.63 -27.06
N CYS A 267 -9.34 -0.69 -27.37
CA CYS A 267 -8.85 -0.29 -28.68
C CYS A 267 -9.45 -1.32 -29.65
N ARG A 268 -10.69 -1.09 -30.07
CA ARG A 268 -11.20 -1.68 -31.30
C ARG A 268 -10.29 -1.13 -32.38
N LEU A 269 -9.28 -1.92 -32.76
CA LEU A 269 -8.65 -1.78 -34.06
C LEU A 269 -9.80 -1.65 -35.06
N PRO A 270 -9.85 -0.60 -35.90
CA PRO A 270 -10.81 -0.59 -36.99
C PRO A 270 -10.55 -1.87 -37.78
N LYS A 271 -11.61 -2.65 -38.02
CA LYS A 271 -11.55 -3.78 -38.95
C LYS A 271 -10.89 -3.25 -40.21
N MET A 272 -9.65 -3.65 -40.45
CA MET A 272 -8.97 -3.38 -41.71
C MET A 272 -9.79 -4.17 -42.73
N GLN A 273 -10.71 -3.49 -43.42
CA GLN A 273 -11.37 -4.03 -44.59
C GLN A 273 -10.27 -4.23 -45.62
N ILE A 274 -9.80 -5.46 -45.74
CA ILE A 274 -9.00 -5.90 -46.87
C ILE A 274 -9.91 -5.70 -48.09
N PRO A 275 -9.58 -4.79 -49.03
CA PRO A 275 -10.40 -4.60 -50.21
C PRO A 275 -10.33 -5.88 -51.06
N SER A 276 -11.49 -6.31 -51.55
CA SER A 276 -11.73 -7.58 -52.25
C SER A 276 -11.09 -7.68 -53.65
N ASN A 277 -10.07 -6.88 -53.94
CA ASN A 277 -9.41 -6.78 -55.24
C ASN A 277 -7.91 -7.13 -55.21
N TRP A 278 -7.40 -7.66 -54.09
CA TRP A 278 -6.05 -8.25 -54.03
C TRP A 278 -6.11 -9.76 -54.27
N THR A 279 -6.38 -10.16 -55.51
CA THR A 279 -5.98 -11.47 -56.01
C THR A 279 -4.47 -11.44 -56.25
N VAL A 280 -3.69 -11.88 -55.28
CA VAL A 280 -2.29 -12.25 -55.52
C VAL A 280 -2.28 -13.74 -55.86
N SER A 281 -2.22 -14.03 -57.15
CA SER A 281 -1.95 -15.35 -57.71
C SER A 281 -0.52 -15.77 -57.35
N LEU A 282 -0.37 -16.73 -56.44
CA LEU A 282 0.92 -17.39 -56.20
C LEU A 282 0.69 -18.89 -56.04
N LEU A 283 0.74 -19.60 -57.16
CA LEU A 283 1.40 -20.89 -57.30
C LEU A 283 2.18 -20.83 -58.63
N PRO A 284 3.41 -21.38 -58.66
CA PRO A 284 3.50 -22.79 -59.03
C PRO A 284 4.36 -23.64 -58.09
N GLU A 285 3.98 -24.91 -58.05
CA GLU A 285 4.81 -26.05 -57.68
C GLU A 285 6.20 -25.99 -58.34
N ALA A 286 7.26 -26.32 -57.60
CA ALA A 286 8.17 -27.41 -57.97
C ALA A 286 9.34 -27.56 -56.98
N VAL A 287 9.74 -28.83 -56.84
CA VAL A 287 11.02 -29.39 -56.38
C VAL A 287 11.04 -29.94 -54.95
N GLN A 288 10.56 -31.19 -54.88
CA GLN A 288 11.18 -32.24 -54.08
C GLN A 288 12.59 -32.56 -54.65
N ASN A 289 13.59 -32.52 -53.77
CA ASN A 289 14.67 -33.51 -53.63
C ASN A 289 15.40 -33.25 -52.32
#